data_AF-A0A0R2RH52-F1
#
_entry.id   AF-A0A0R2RH52-F1
#
_cell.length_a   1.000
_cell.length_b   1.000
_cell.length_c   1.000
_cell.angle_alpha   90.00
_cell.angle_beta   90.00
_cell.angle_gamma   90.00
#
_symmetry.space_group_name_H-M   'P 1'
#
loop_
_entity.id
_entity.type
_entity.pdbx_description
1 polymer ?
#
loop_
_entity_poly.entity_id
_entity_poly.type
_entity_poly.pdbx_seq_one_letter_code
_entity_poly.pdbx_strand_id
1 'polypeptide(L)'
;MKLQARIEAFTQLGHYLKNDIFQEKAAELHLAEVLNPWFTKENIENAINAWQEQLKEDMLTAWLNPYKLMEVASPKKVLVIMAGNIPLVGFHDFLSVLLSGHKVVVKMSSTDNVLLKVMIEKLLSIAPEFKQSISFIDDVKNKDFDGVIATGSDNSAQYFEYYFKGAQKIIRKNRRSVAVLDGTETDIELKGLANDVFSYFGLGCRNVSKLFLPTGYDLNKLFEVFYPFHNIVEHKKYGNNYDYNKAIFLMGSNKLIENGFLLMKE
;
A
#
# COMPACT_ATOMS: atom_id res chain seq x y z
N MET A 1 -14.85 19.19 13.37
CA MET A 1 -14.92 19.50 11.92
C MET A 1 -16.01 18.64 11.31
N LYS A 2 -16.92 19.17 10.48
CA LYS A 2 -17.99 18.40 9.81
C LYS A 2 -17.43 17.53 8.67
N LEU A 3 -18.12 16.46 8.30
CA LEU A 3 -17.72 15.51 7.26
C LEU A 3 -17.41 16.21 5.92
N GLN A 4 -18.30 17.10 5.47
CA GLN A 4 -18.10 17.83 4.22
C GLN A 4 -16.79 18.63 4.22
N ALA A 5 -16.49 19.33 5.31
CA ALA A 5 -15.24 20.07 5.42
C ALA A 5 -14.02 19.12 5.43
N ARG A 6 -14.14 17.92 6.03
CA ARG A 6 -13.07 16.90 5.98
C ARG A 6 -12.84 16.43 4.53
N ILE A 7 -13.91 16.19 3.77
CA ILE A 7 -13.84 15.82 2.34
C ILE A 7 -13.18 16.93 1.52
N GLU A 8 -13.57 18.19 1.73
CA GLU A 8 -13.00 19.35 1.04
C GLU A 8 -11.49 19.49 1.31
N ALA A 9 -11.05 19.29 2.56
CA ALA A 9 -9.63 19.33 2.91
C ALA A 9 -8.81 18.24 2.20
N PHE A 10 -9.34 17.01 2.13
CA PHE A 10 -8.69 15.93 1.38
C PHE A 10 -8.75 16.13 -0.14
N THR A 11 -9.80 16.80 -0.64
CA THR A 11 -9.91 17.19 -2.05
C THR A 11 -8.83 18.21 -2.43
N GLN A 12 -8.62 19.21 -1.58
CA GLN A 12 -7.51 20.17 -1.74
C GLN A 12 -6.13 19.49 -1.63
N LEU A 13 -5.98 18.48 -0.77
CA LEU A 13 -4.77 17.66 -0.75
C LEU A 13 -4.58 16.94 -2.10
N GLY A 14 -5.64 16.37 -2.68
CA GLY A 14 -5.60 15.78 -4.03
C GLY A 14 -5.12 16.77 -5.11
N HIS A 15 -5.62 18.00 -5.09
CA HIS A 15 -5.15 19.06 -5.99
C HIS A 15 -3.65 19.38 -5.82
N TYR A 16 -3.17 19.44 -4.58
CA TYR A 16 -1.76 19.62 -4.29
C TYR A 16 -0.88 18.48 -4.84
N LEU A 17 -1.32 17.23 -4.63
CA LEU A 17 -0.63 16.04 -5.15
C LEU A 17 -0.52 16.06 -6.67
N LYS A 18 -1.52 16.62 -7.35
CA LYS A 18 -1.54 16.74 -8.81
C LYS A 18 -0.56 17.78 -9.34
N ASN A 19 -0.54 18.96 -8.71
CA ASN A 19 0.03 20.15 -9.32
C ASN A 19 1.41 20.53 -8.76
N ASP A 20 1.64 20.33 -7.47
CA ASP A 20 2.72 21.04 -6.77
C ASP A 20 3.73 20.11 -6.09
N ILE A 21 3.31 18.92 -5.63
CA ILE A 21 4.16 18.05 -4.77
C ILE A 21 5.51 17.71 -5.40
N PHE A 22 5.56 17.43 -6.69
CA PHE A 22 6.82 17.04 -7.37
C PHE A 22 7.82 18.18 -7.45
N GLN A 23 7.34 19.43 -7.49
CA GLN A 23 8.19 20.61 -7.50
C GLN A 23 8.55 21.04 -6.06
N GLU A 24 7.55 21.15 -5.18
CA GLU A 24 7.73 21.67 -3.82
C GLU A 24 8.47 20.71 -2.89
N LYS A 25 8.36 19.39 -3.11
CA LYS A 25 8.86 18.35 -2.19
C LYS A 25 9.83 17.38 -2.85
N ALA A 26 10.50 17.81 -3.91
CA ALA A 26 11.46 16.98 -4.66
C ALA A 26 12.55 16.36 -3.76
N ALA A 27 13.04 17.11 -2.76
CA ALA A 27 14.05 16.63 -1.83
C ALA A 27 13.51 15.52 -0.92
N GLU A 28 12.30 15.67 -0.39
CA GLU A 28 11.65 14.67 0.45
C GLU A 28 11.25 13.41 -0.34
N LEU A 29 10.78 13.57 -1.59
CA LEU A 29 10.50 12.42 -2.46
C LEU A 29 11.78 11.63 -2.73
N HIS A 30 12.89 12.31 -3.04
CA HIS A 30 14.19 11.66 -3.21
C HIS A 30 14.69 11.00 -1.93
N LEU A 31 14.50 11.65 -0.77
CA LEU A 31 14.85 11.08 0.53
C LEU A 31 14.10 9.77 0.81
N ALA A 32 12.83 9.66 0.39
CA ALA A 32 12.07 8.42 0.51
C ALA A 32 12.69 7.27 -0.30
N GLU A 33 13.20 7.53 -1.49
CA GLU A 33 13.94 6.54 -2.31
C GLU A 33 15.23 6.09 -1.62
N VAL A 34 15.97 7.04 -1.03
CA VAL A 34 17.23 6.75 -0.32
C VAL A 34 16.99 5.89 0.91
N LEU A 35 15.93 6.18 1.68
CA LEU A 35 15.62 5.45 2.92
C LEU A 35 14.99 4.07 2.66
N ASN A 36 14.26 3.91 1.56
CA ASN A 36 13.65 2.64 1.20
C ASN A 36 14.10 2.19 -0.20
N PRO A 37 15.04 1.24 -0.30
CA PRO A 37 15.56 0.79 -1.59
C PRO A 37 14.55 0.05 -2.49
N TRP A 38 13.27 -0.08 -2.11
CA TRP A 38 12.19 -0.54 -2.98
C TRP A 38 11.37 0.60 -3.59
N PHE A 39 11.55 1.81 -3.07
CA PHE A 39 10.86 2.99 -3.55
C PHE A 39 11.71 3.58 -4.66
N THR A 40 11.28 3.37 -5.89
CA THR A 40 11.80 4.08 -7.06
C THR A 40 10.98 5.35 -7.26
N LYS A 41 11.57 6.35 -7.90
CA LYS A 41 10.86 7.53 -8.40
C LYS A 41 9.53 7.16 -9.08
N GLU A 42 9.56 6.19 -9.98
CA GLU A 42 8.36 5.70 -10.70
C GLU A 42 7.30 5.14 -9.74
N ASN A 43 7.68 4.31 -8.76
CA ASN A 43 6.72 3.77 -7.80
C ASN A 43 6.11 4.86 -6.90
N ILE A 44 6.91 5.86 -6.49
CA ILE A 44 6.43 7.01 -5.73
C ILE A 44 5.46 7.84 -6.58
N GLU A 45 5.83 8.15 -7.81
CA GLU A 45 5.00 8.88 -8.78
C GLU A 45 3.67 8.14 -9.02
N ASN A 46 3.71 6.83 -9.27
CA ASN A 46 2.53 6.01 -9.46
C ASN A 46 1.61 6.02 -8.24
N ALA A 47 2.16 5.93 -7.01
CA ALA A 47 1.36 6.00 -5.79
C ALA A 47 0.72 7.38 -5.59
N ILE A 48 1.46 8.47 -5.82
CA ILE A 48 0.94 9.84 -5.75
C ILE A 48 -0.14 10.07 -6.80
N ASN A 49 0.08 9.59 -8.03
CA ASN A 49 -0.89 9.66 -9.13
C ASN A 49 -2.16 8.88 -8.83
N ALA A 50 -2.05 7.69 -8.24
CA ALA A 50 -3.22 6.96 -7.77
C ALA A 50 -3.99 7.77 -6.71
N TRP A 51 -3.29 8.35 -5.74
CA TRP A 51 -3.93 9.12 -4.67
C TRP A 51 -4.57 10.43 -5.13
N GLN A 52 -3.95 11.22 -6.02
CA GLN A 52 -4.59 12.43 -6.53
C GLN A 52 -5.91 12.12 -7.27
N GLU A 53 -5.99 10.98 -7.94
CA GLU A 53 -7.21 10.54 -8.63
C GLU A 53 -8.29 10.07 -7.64
N GLN A 54 -7.91 9.39 -6.56
CA GLN A 54 -8.84 8.93 -5.53
C GLN A 54 -9.32 10.03 -4.57
N LEU A 55 -8.55 11.12 -4.44
CA LEU A 55 -8.88 12.23 -3.56
C LEU A 55 -9.79 13.28 -4.22
N LYS A 56 -10.39 13.00 -5.37
CA LYS A 56 -11.41 13.89 -5.97
C LYS A 56 -12.71 13.83 -5.15
N GLU A 57 -13.46 14.94 -5.14
CA GLU A 57 -14.69 15.05 -4.36
C GLU A 57 -15.73 13.98 -4.74
N ASP A 58 -15.91 13.72 -6.04
CA ASP A 58 -16.81 12.70 -6.56
C ASP A 58 -16.38 11.29 -6.13
N MET A 59 -15.08 10.99 -6.18
CA MET A 59 -14.51 9.71 -5.74
C MET A 59 -14.68 9.49 -4.23
N LEU A 60 -14.35 10.50 -3.41
CA LEU A 60 -14.53 10.45 -1.96
C LEU A 60 -16.02 10.31 -1.60
N THR A 61 -16.88 11.06 -2.25
CA THR A 61 -18.33 11.01 -2.00
C THR A 61 -18.90 9.65 -2.37
N ALA A 62 -18.54 9.12 -3.54
CA ALA A 62 -18.96 7.79 -3.99
C ALA A 62 -18.49 6.69 -3.03
N TRP A 63 -17.24 6.76 -2.54
CA TRP A 63 -16.71 5.83 -1.56
C TRP A 63 -17.45 5.92 -0.22
N LEU A 64 -17.74 7.13 0.28
CA LEU A 64 -18.30 7.33 1.61
C LEU A 64 -19.82 7.14 1.69
N ASN A 65 -20.54 7.34 0.58
CA ASN A 65 -22.00 7.30 0.51
C ASN A 65 -22.63 6.02 1.11
N PRO A 66 -22.10 4.79 0.87
CA PRO A 66 -22.69 3.57 1.40
C PRO A 66 -22.65 3.46 2.94
N TYR A 67 -21.71 4.14 3.61
CA TYR A 67 -21.49 3.97 5.05
C TYR A 67 -22.44 4.81 5.93
N LYS A 68 -23.17 5.79 5.36
CA LYS A 68 -24.08 6.70 6.09
C LYS A 68 -23.44 7.27 7.36
N LEU A 69 -22.24 7.83 7.23
CA LEU A 69 -21.46 8.35 8.36
C LEU A 69 -22.23 9.46 9.10
N MET A 70 -22.26 9.37 10.43
CA MET A 70 -22.80 10.40 11.31
C MET A 70 -21.67 11.20 11.95
N GLU A 71 -21.95 12.44 12.35
CA GLU A 71 -20.98 13.22 13.12
C GLU A 71 -20.73 12.60 14.49
N VAL A 72 -19.46 12.54 14.86
CA VAL A 72 -19.03 11.90 16.11
C VAL A 72 -18.98 12.95 17.22
N ALA A 73 -19.83 12.78 18.23
CA ALA A 73 -19.84 13.65 19.41
C ALA A 73 -18.60 13.49 20.30
N SER A 74 -18.08 12.25 20.41
CA SER A 74 -16.88 11.92 21.19
C SER A 74 -15.86 11.15 20.34
N PRO A 75 -14.88 11.84 19.73
CA PRO A 75 -13.88 11.22 18.87
C PRO A 75 -13.00 10.23 19.62
N LYS A 76 -12.91 9.01 19.10
CA LYS A 76 -12.01 7.96 19.60
C LYS A 76 -10.59 8.14 19.09
N LYS A 77 -9.60 7.72 19.88
CA LYS A 77 -8.19 7.57 19.47
C LYS A 77 -8.01 6.21 18.81
N VAL A 78 -7.65 6.20 17.53
CA VAL A 78 -7.36 4.98 16.77
C VAL A 78 -5.88 4.92 16.47
N LEU A 79 -5.19 3.93 17.04
CA LEU A 79 -3.80 3.63 16.70
C LEU A 79 -3.75 2.99 15.32
N VAL A 80 -2.95 3.55 14.42
CA VAL A 80 -2.66 2.96 13.11
C VAL A 80 -1.17 2.64 13.01
N ILE A 81 -0.87 1.34 12.95
CA ILE A 81 0.48 0.82 12.74
C ILE A 81 0.68 0.58 11.24
N MET A 82 1.47 1.46 10.63
CA MET A 82 1.68 1.52 9.19
C MET A 82 2.68 0.46 8.72
N ALA A 83 2.37 -0.18 7.59
CA ALA A 83 3.35 -0.93 6.82
C ALA A 83 4.20 0.02 5.95
N GLY A 84 5.31 -0.47 5.40
CA GLY A 84 6.21 0.32 4.55
C GLY A 84 6.81 -0.48 3.40
N ASN A 85 6.03 -1.42 2.87
CA ASN A 85 6.40 -2.29 1.74
C ASN A 85 6.21 -1.60 0.38
N ILE A 86 5.20 -0.72 0.24
CA ILE A 86 4.97 0.12 -0.94
C ILE A 86 4.69 1.56 -0.51
N PRO A 87 4.94 2.57 -1.36
CA PRO A 87 4.72 3.97 -1.01
C PRO A 87 3.27 4.24 -0.55
N LEU A 88 3.10 4.94 0.57
CA LEU A 88 1.80 5.42 1.04
C LEU A 88 0.76 4.32 1.33
N VAL A 89 1.21 3.08 1.56
CA VAL A 89 0.32 1.92 1.81
C VAL A 89 -0.62 2.14 3.00
N GLY A 90 -0.17 2.86 4.01
CA GLY A 90 -0.92 3.17 5.23
C GLY A 90 -1.88 4.36 5.11
N PHE A 91 -1.85 5.09 3.99
CA PHE A 91 -2.60 6.34 3.85
C PHE A 91 -4.11 6.11 3.87
N HIS A 92 -4.60 4.98 3.36
CA HIS A 92 -6.03 4.66 3.40
C HIS A 92 -6.58 4.58 4.83
N ASP A 93 -5.84 3.94 5.75
CA ASP A 93 -6.27 3.84 7.15
C ASP A 93 -6.23 5.20 7.84
N PHE A 94 -5.17 5.98 7.59
CA PHE A 94 -5.06 7.35 8.07
C PHE A 94 -6.25 8.22 7.62
N LEU A 95 -6.53 8.20 6.31
CA LEU A 95 -7.65 8.90 5.67
C LEU A 95 -9.00 8.47 6.27
N SER A 96 -9.21 7.16 6.42
CA SER A 96 -10.45 6.59 6.94
C SER A 96 -10.74 7.01 8.38
N VAL A 97 -9.72 7.03 9.24
CA VAL A 97 -9.88 7.48 10.64
C VAL A 97 -10.28 8.95 10.70
N LEU A 98 -9.64 9.80 9.90
CA LEU A 98 -9.96 11.23 9.89
C LEU A 98 -11.34 11.49 9.27
N LEU A 99 -11.68 10.89 8.13
CA LEU A 99 -12.99 11.07 7.48
C LEU A 99 -14.15 10.56 8.34
N SER A 100 -13.95 9.51 9.14
CA SER A 100 -14.95 9.03 10.11
C SER A 100 -15.10 9.93 11.35
N GLY A 101 -14.31 11.01 11.47
CA GLY A 101 -14.41 11.97 12.57
C GLY A 101 -13.67 11.53 13.84
N HIS A 102 -12.70 10.62 13.72
CA HIS A 102 -11.89 10.12 14.83
C HIS A 102 -10.48 10.71 14.81
N LYS A 103 -9.72 10.46 15.90
CA LYS A 103 -8.34 10.90 16.05
C LYS A 103 -7.40 9.76 15.69
N VAL A 104 -6.45 10.02 14.80
CA VAL A 104 -5.44 9.05 14.40
C VAL A 104 -4.18 9.20 15.24
N VAL A 105 -3.71 8.09 15.81
CA VAL A 105 -2.41 7.98 16.46
C VAL A 105 -1.53 7.14 15.54
N VAL A 106 -0.57 7.77 14.87
CA VAL A 106 0.23 7.14 13.82
C VAL A 106 1.50 6.55 14.40
N LYS A 107 1.69 5.25 14.20
CA LYS A 107 3.00 4.61 14.32
C LYS A 107 3.52 4.31 12.91
N MET A 108 4.53 5.06 12.47
CA MET A 108 5.09 4.92 11.12
C MET A 108 5.91 3.63 10.97
N SER A 109 6.07 3.19 9.71
CA SER A 109 7.09 2.20 9.39
C SER A 109 8.47 2.86 9.51
N SER A 110 9.47 2.13 10.01
CA SER A 110 10.85 2.63 9.97
C SER A 110 11.38 2.76 8.54
N THR A 111 10.78 2.04 7.58
CA THR A 111 11.13 2.07 6.15
C THR A 111 10.22 2.96 5.31
N ASP A 112 9.18 3.55 5.88
CA ASP A 112 8.31 4.52 5.19
C ASP A 112 7.81 5.54 6.22
N ASN A 113 8.58 6.61 6.38
CA ASN A 113 8.36 7.66 7.37
C ASN A 113 8.54 9.08 6.81
N VAL A 114 8.60 9.23 5.49
CA VAL A 114 8.78 10.51 4.80
C VAL A 114 7.50 10.91 4.08
N LEU A 115 7.01 10.08 3.16
CA LEU A 115 5.92 10.45 2.24
C LEU A 115 4.63 10.82 2.99
N LEU A 116 4.25 10.03 4.01
CA LEU A 116 3.07 10.33 4.81
C LEU A 116 3.22 11.64 5.62
N LYS A 117 4.44 11.99 6.06
CA LYS A 117 4.69 13.26 6.76
C LYS A 117 4.48 14.44 5.82
N VAL A 118 4.96 14.35 4.58
CA VAL A 118 4.73 15.37 3.55
C VAL A 118 3.22 15.59 3.33
N MET A 119 2.45 14.51 3.24
CA MET A 119 0.99 14.60 3.13
C MET A 119 0.33 15.26 4.34
N ILE A 120 0.76 14.89 5.55
CA ILE A 120 0.23 15.43 6.80
C ILE A 120 0.58 16.92 6.94
N GLU A 121 1.82 17.32 6.64
CA GLU A 121 2.25 18.71 6.64
C GLU A 121 1.36 19.57 5.73
N LYS A 122 1.12 19.11 4.50
CA LYS A 122 0.23 19.83 3.59
C LYS A 122 -1.22 19.83 4.08
N LEU A 123 -1.73 18.70 4.56
CA LEU A 123 -3.09 18.62 5.10
C LEU A 123 -3.30 19.59 6.27
N LEU A 124 -2.32 19.73 7.16
CA LEU A 124 -2.35 20.70 8.26
C LEU A 124 -2.25 22.15 7.79
N SER A 125 -1.55 22.41 6.68
CA SER A 125 -1.56 23.73 6.04
C SER A 125 -2.92 24.07 5.42
N ILE A 126 -3.65 23.07 4.91
CA ILE A 126 -4.97 23.22 4.29
C ILE A 126 -6.05 23.40 5.38
N ALA A 127 -6.02 22.54 6.40
CA ALA A 127 -7.01 22.49 7.47
C ALA A 127 -6.33 22.31 8.85
N PRO A 128 -5.92 23.42 9.50
CA PRO A 128 -5.21 23.39 10.78
C PRO A 128 -5.97 22.68 11.92
N GLU A 129 -7.29 22.54 11.82
CA GLU A 129 -8.11 21.84 12.82
C GLU A 129 -7.71 20.37 12.99
N PHE A 130 -7.13 19.74 11.95
CA PHE A 130 -6.64 18.38 12.03
C PHE A 130 -5.46 18.21 13.01
N LYS A 131 -4.80 19.29 13.43
CA LYS A 131 -3.70 19.24 14.40
C LYS A 131 -4.11 18.58 15.72
N GLN A 132 -5.37 18.72 16.13
CA GLN A 132 -5.91 18.09 17.35
C GLN A 132 -6.34 16.63 17.13
N SER A 133 -6.35 16.17 15.88
CA SER A 133 -6.82 14.85 15.45
C SER A 133 -5.71 13.93 14.98
N ILE A 134 -4.48 14.42 14.85
CA ILE A 134 -3.32 13.66 14.39
C ILE A 134 -2.25 13.72 15.48
N SER A 135 -1.78 12.57 15.93
CA SER A 135 -0.60 12.46 16.78
C SER A 135 0.31 11.32 16.31
N PHE A 136 1.56 11.31 16.77
CA PHE A 136 2.55 10.29 16.44
C PHE A 136 3.03 9.62 17.72
N ILE A 137 3.39 8.33 17.59
CA ILE A 137 4.09 7.57 18.63
C ILE A 137 5.22 6.75 18.01
N ASP A 138 6.31 6.60 18.75
CA ASP A 138 7.43 5.74 18.35
C ASP A 138 7.25 4.29 18.82
N ASP A 139 6.58 4.11 19.96
CA ASP A 139 6.37 2.82 20.62
C ASP A 139 4.91 2.67 21.09
N VAL A 140 4.39 1.45 21.04
CA VAL A 140 3.01 1.07 21.38
C VAL A 140 2.83 0.68 22.85
N LYS A 141 3.88 0.78 23.68
CA LYS A 141 3.86 0.41 25.12
C LYS A 141 2.69 1.01 25.89
N ASN A 142 2.37 2.26 25.62
CA ASN A 142 1.26 2.95 26.26
C ASN A 142 -0.03 2.68 25.48
N LYS A 143 -0.91 1.84 26.03
CA LYS A 143 -2.17 1.44 25.41
C LYS A 143 -3.29 2.49 25.54
N ASP A 144 -2.96 3.77 25.34
CA ASP A 144 -3.91 4.88 25.43
C ASP A 144 -4.58 5.14 24.06
N PHE A 145 -5.35 4.16 23.60
CA PHE A 145 -6.17 4.22 22.38
C PHE A 145 -7.42 3.35 22.53
N ASP A 146 -8.50 3.77 21.87
CA ASP A 146 -9.80 3.09 21.89
C ASP A 146 -9.87 1.95 20.86
N GLY A 147 -9.04 2.00 19.83
CA GLY A 147 -8.98 0.97 18.79
C GLY A 147 -7.63 0.92 18.07
N VAL A 148 -7.37 -0.21 17.40
CA VAL A 148 -6.10 -0.46 16.70
C VAL A 148 -6.35 -0.95 15.29
N ILE A 149 -5.66 -0.37 14.32
CA ILE A 149 -5.50 -0.91 12.97
C ILE A 149 -4.02 -1.20 12.80
N ALA A 150 -3.66 -2.47 12.60
CA ALA A 150 -2.28 -2.87 12.41
C ALA A 150 -2.12 -3.69 11.14
N THR A 151 -1.22 -3.24 10.27
CA THR A 151 -0.86 -3.94 9.04
C THR A 151 0.61 -4.36 9.11
N GLY A 152 0.91 -5.61 8.78
CA GLY A 152 2.29 -6.09 8.79
C GLY A 152 2.43 -7.53 8.30
N SER A 153 3.65 -8.06 8.45
CA SER A 153 3.97 -9.45 8.11
C SER A 153 3.17 -10.45 8.97
N ASP A 154 3.13 -11.71 8.55
CA ASP A 154 2.50 -12.77 9.36
C ASP A 154 3.11 -12.90 10.77
N ASN A 155 4.43 -12.71 10.88
CA ASN A 155 5.14 -12.70 12.17
C ASN A 155 4.69 -11.52 13.04
N SER A 156 4.62 -10.32 12.45
CA SER A 156 4.16 -9.11 13.16
C SER A 156 2.70 -9.24 13.58
N ALA A 157 1.85 -9.83 12.74
CA ALA A 157 0.44 -10.03 13.03
C ALA A 157 0.22 -10.93 14.25
N GLN A 158 0.99 -12.01 14.42
CA GLN A 158 0.91 -12.85 15.62
C GLN A 158 1.25 -12.05 16.89
N TYR A 159 2.29 -11.24 16.83
CA TYR A 159 2.65 -10.34 17.93
C TYR A 159 1.53 -9.34 18.24
N PHE A 160 0.96 -8.68 17.21
CA PHE A 160 -0.14 -7.74 17.39
C PHE A 160 -1.39 -8.40 17.96
N GLU A 161 -1.72 -9.62 17.52
CA GLU A 161 -2.86 -10.36 18.03
C GLU A 161 -2.76 -10.62 19.53
N TYR A 162 -1.58 -11.06 19.98
CA TYR A 162 -1.29 -11.25 21.39
C TYR A 162 -1.30 -9.92 22.16
N TYR A 163 -0.55 -8.94 21.67
CA TYR A 163 -0.35 -7.66 22.37
C TYR A 163 -1.65 -6.87 22.55
N PHE A 164 -2.53 -6.89 21.54
CA PHE A 164 -3.82 -6.19 21.54
C PHE A 164 -5.00 -7.12 21.85
N LYS A 165 -4.81 -8.26 22.52
CA LYS A 165 -5.87 -9.26 22.78
C LYS A 165 -7.19 -8.67 23.33
N GLY A 166 -7.12 -7.68 24.21
CA GLY A 166 -8.29 -7.04 24.84
C GLY A 166 -8.77 -5.74 24.19
N ALA A 167 -8.16 -5.28 23.09
CA ALA A 167 -8.54 -4.04 22.41
C ALA A 167 -9.47 -4.30 21.22
N GLN A 168 -10.29 -3.31 20.85
CA GLN A 168 -10.98 -3.32 19.57
C GLN A 168 -9.93 -3.17 18.45
N LYS A 169 -9.82 -4.16 17.56
CA LYS A 169 -8.70 -4.20 16.60
C LYS A 169 -9.05 -4.74 15.23
N ILE A 170 -8.34 -4.25 14.23
CA ILE A 170 -8.24 -4.78 12.87
C ILE A 170 -6.77 -5.14 12.64
N ILE A 171 -6.47 -6.43 12.54
CA ILE A 171 -5.12 -6.92 12.25
C ILE A 171 -5.08 -7.47 10.82
N ARG A 172 -4.32 -6.81 9.94
CA ARG A 172 -4.13 -7.23 8.55
C ARG A 172 -2.75 -7.88 8.40
N LYS A 173 -2.75 -9.22 8.29
CA LYS A 173 -1.58 -10.04 7.94
C LYS A 173 -1.43 -10.17 6.42
N ASN A 174 -0.34 -10.76 5.95
CA ASN A 174 -0.10 -10.96 4.52
C ASN A 174 -1.24 -11.75 3.84
N ARG A 175 -1.51 -11.43 2.58
CA ARG A 175 -2.44 -12.16 1.71
C ARG A 175 -1.72 -12.52 0.42
N ARG A 176 -2.23 -13.55 -0.24
CA ARG A 176 -1.84 -13.91 -1.60
C ARG A 176 -3.05 -13.69 -2.48
N SER A 177 -2.93 -12.79 -3.46
CA SER A 177 -3.92 -12.73 -4.53
C SER A 177 -3.67 -13.86 -5.51
N VAL A 178 -4.77 -14.41 -6.02
CA VAL A 178 -4.75 -15.47 -7.01
C VAL A 178 -5.45 -14.95 -8.27
N ALA A 179 -4.92 -15.29 -9.44
CA ALA A 179 -5.64 -15.16 -10.70
C ALA A 179 -6.06 -16.55 -11.18
N VAL A 180 -7.30 -16.68 -11.61
CA VAL A 180 -7.85 -17.92 -12.17
C VAL A 180 -8.12 -17.64 -13.64
N LEU A 181 -7.40 -18.36 -14.51
CA LEU A 181 -7.55 -18.24 -15.95
C LEU A 181 -8.29 -19.48 -16.46
N ASP A 182 -9.15 -19.30 -17.45
CA ASP A 182 -9.84 -20.38 -18.16
C ASP A 182 -9.30 -20.59 -19.59
N GLY A 183 -8.38 -19.73 -20.04
CA GLY A 183 -7.75 -19.79 -21.35
C GLY A 183 -8.43 -18.95 -22.43
N THR A 184 -9.54 -18.28 -22.09
CA THR A 184 -10.28 -17.39 -22.99
C THR A 184 -9.92 -15.91 -22.81
N GLU A 185 -8.95 -15.61 -21.94
CA GLU A 185 -8.51 -14.24 -21.66
C GLU A 185 -8.00 -13.55 -22.94
N THR A 186 -8.40 -12.30 -23.08
CA THR A 186 -7.92 -11.42 -24.13
C THR A 186 -6.50 -10.93 -23.82
N ASP A 187 -5.78 -10.46 -24.85
CA ASP A 187 -4.45 -9.84 -24.67
C ASP A 187 -4.47 -8.65 -23.71
N ILE A 188 -5.58 -7.92 -23.63
CA ILE A 188 -5.74 -6.78 -22.72
C ILE A 188 -5.82 -7.28 -21.26
N GLU A 189 -6.59 -8.33 -21.01
CA GLU A 189 -6.69 -8.94 -19.66
C GLU A 189 -5.36 -9.54 -19.22
N LEU A 190 -4.64 -10.23 -20.12
CA LEU A 190 -3.31 -10.77 -19.83
C LEU A 190 -2.26 -9.67 -19.56
N LYS A 191 -2.32 -8.54 -20.29
CA LYS A 191 -1.50 -7.36 -19.98
C LYS A 191 -1.88 -6.72 -18.65
N GLY A 192 -3.18 -6.70 -18.31
CA GLY A 192 -3.66 -6.30 -16.98
C GLY A 192 -3.03 -7.16 -15.88
N LEU A 193 -3.07 -8.48 -16.05
CA LEU A 193 -2.44 -9.43 -15.14
C LEU A 193 -0.94 -9.18 -14.95
N ALA A 194 -0.22 -8.79 -16.01
CA ALA A 194 1.20 -8.44 -15.90
C ALA A 194 1.42 -7.30 -14.89
N ASN A 195 0.59 -6.24 -14.95
CA ASN A 195 0.65 -5.17 -13.96
C ASN A 195 0.32 -5.68 -12.55
N ASP A 196 -0.73 -6.51 -12.43
CA ASP A 196 -1.12 -7.08 -11.14
C ASP A 196 -0.01 -7.93 -10.49
N VAL A 197 0.84 -8.56 -11.29
CA VAL A 197 2.01 -9.32 -10.80
C VAL A 197 3.16 -8.38 -10.43
N PHE A 198 3.56 -7.47 -11.33
CA PHE A 198 4.86 -6.80 -11.24
C PHE A 198 4.83 -5.39 -10.64
N SER A 199 3.67 -4.71 -10.59
CA SER A 199 3.60 -3.38 -9.96
C SER A 199 4.17 -3.42 -8.55
N TYR A 200 4.99 -2.42 -8.21
CA TYR A 200 5.71 -2.34 -6.94
C TYR A 200 6.53 -3.60 -6.62
N PHE A 201 7.16 -4.22 -7.62
CA PHE A 201 7.98 -5.42 -7.45
C PHE A 201 7.23 -6.62 -6.87
N GLY A 202 5.90 -6.66 -6.99
CA GLY A 202 5.08 -7.70 -6.38
C GLY A 202 4.97 -7.60 -4.85
N LEU A 203 5.38 -6.49 -4.24
CA LEU A 203 5.42 -6.31 -2.79
C LEU A 203 4.08 -5.88 -2.17
N GLY A 204 3.10 -5.51 -2.98
CA GLY A 204 1.76 -5.15 -2.52
C GLY A 204 0.97 -6.38 -2.07
N CYS A 205 0.17 -6.22 -1.01
CA CYS A 205 -0.67 -7.30 -0.48
C CYS A 205 -1.78 -7.79 -1.43
N ARG A 206 -1.97 -7.07 -2.55
CA ARG A 206 -2.92 -7.39 -3.62
C ARG A 206 -2.26 -7.88 -4.90
N ASN A 207 -0.92 -7.85 -5.00
CA ASN A 207 -0.25 -8.39 -6.17
C ASN A 207 -0.53 -9.88 -6.34
N VAL A 208 -0.71 -10.31 -7.58
CA VAL A 208 -0.97 -11.71 -7.92
C VAL A 208 0.33 -12.50 -7.73
N SER A 209 0.25 -13.54 -6.91
CA SER A 209 1.40 -14.41 -6.59
C SER A 209 1.10 -15.90 -6.82
N LYS A 210 -0.10 -16.22 -7.32
CA LYS A 210 -0.49 -17.57 -7.69
C LYS A 210 -1.45 -17.53 -8.88
N LEU A 211 -1.20 -18.40 -9.85
CA LEU A 211 -2.06 -18.61 -11.01
C LEU A 211 -2.72 -19.99 -10.90
N PHE A 212 -4.01 -20.06 -11.22
CA PHE A 212 -4.69 -21.30 -11.54
C PHE A 212 -4.93 -21.31 -13.05
N LEU A 213 -4.40 -22.33 -13.72
CA LEU A 213 -4.42 -22.44 -15.17
C LEU A 213 -5.10 -23.76 -15.58
N PRO A 214 -5.78 -23.81 -16.74
CA PRO A 214 -6.26 -25.06 -17.32
C PRO A 214 -5.11 -26.04 -17.57
N THR A 215 -5.38 -27.34 -17.48
CA THR A 215 -4.40 -28.36 -17.86
C THR A 215 -4.01 -28.16 -19.33
N GLY A 216 -2.70 -28.08 -19.60
CA GLY A 216 -2.17 -27.85 -20.94
C GLY A 216 -2.18 -26.39 -21.40
N TYR A 217 -2.41 -25.43 -20.49
CA TYR A 217 -2.32 -24.01 -20.81
C TYR A 217 -0.95 -23.63 -21.39
N ASP A 218 -0.96 -22.85 -22.47
CA ASP A 218 0.26 -22.37 -23.12
C ASP A 218 0.88 -21.21 -22.33
N LEU A 219 1.89 -21.55 -21.52
CA LEU A 219 2.63 -20.56 -20.72
C LEU A 219 3.36 -19.50 -21.55
N ASN A 220 3.60 -19.73 -22.85
CA ASN A 220 4.21 -18.72 -23.70
C ASN A 220 3.34 -17.45 -23.78
N LYS A 221 2.01 -17.60 -23.75
CA LYS A 221 1.08 -16.45 -23.68
C LYS A 221 1.37 -15.55 -22.48
N LEU A 222 1.68 -16.15 -21.32
CA LEU A 222 2.03 -15.39 -20.12
C LEU A 222 3.43 -14.78 -20.22
N PHE A 223 4.41 -15.54 -20.74
CA PHE A 223 5.76 -15.01 -20.90
C PHE A 223 5.83 -13.83 -21.85
N GLU A 224 5.07 -13.85 -22.94
CA GLU A 224 5.00 -12.73 -23.89
C GLU A 224 4.48 -11.45 -23.22
N VAL A 225 3.38 -11.53 -22.46
CA VAL A 225 2.82 -10.35 -21.78
C VAL A 225 3.62 -9.91 -20.55
N PHE A 226 4.41 -10.82 -19.96
CA PHE A 226 5.28 -10.52 -18.82
C PHE A 226 6.65 -9.97 -19.26
N TYR A 227 7.12 -10.29 -20.45
CA TYR A 227 8.42 -9.86 -20.97
C TYR A 227 8.68 -8.34 -20.89
N PRO A 228 7.70 -7.43 -21.09
CA PRO A 228 7.91 -6.00 -20.88
C PRO A 228 8.48 -5.62 -19.50
N PHE A 229 8.31 -6.47 -18.49
CA PHE A 229 8.82 -6.25 -17.13
C PHE A 229 10.22 -6.83 -16.88
N HIS A 230 10.92 -7.38 -17.89
CA HIS A 230 12.21 -8.07 -17.68
C HIS A 230 13.27 -7.24 -16.96
N ASN A 231 13.33 -5.92 -17.19
CA ASN A 231 14.29 -5.02 -16.55
C ASN A 231 14.09 -4.88 -15.03
N ILE A 232 12.98 -5.39 -14.48
CA ILE A 232 12.75 -5.39 -13.04
C ILE A 232 13.86 -6.13 -12.27
N VAL A 233 14.53 -7.09 -12.92
CA VAL A 233 15.66 -7.84 -12.32
C VAL A 233 16.91 -6.98 -12.12
N GLU A 234 17.07 -5.91 -12.90
CA GLU A 234 18.19 -4.98 -12.77
C GLU A 234 18.11 -4.17 -11.47
N HIS A 235 16.92 -4.07 -10.88
CA HIS A 235 16.75 -3.50 -9.57
C HIS A 235 17.41 -4.37 -8.50
N LYS A 236 18.49 -3.86 -7.88
CA LYS A 236 19.35 -4.62 -6.96
C LYS A 236 18.61 -5.43 -5.90
N LYS A 237 17.56 -4.88 -5.27
CA LYS A 237 16.78 -5.62 -4.26
C LYS A 237 15.95 -6.74 -4.87
N TYR A 238 15.37 -6.52 -6.05
CA TYR A 238 14.59 -7.53 -6.76
C TYR A 238 15.50 -8.64 -7.28
N GLY A 239 16.58 -8.31 -7.99
CA GLY A 239 17.55 -9.28 -8.50
C GLY A 239 18.12 -10.16 -7.40
N ASN A 240 18.54 -9.57 -6.27
CA ASN A 240 19.00 -10.34 -5.11
C ASN A 240 17.91 -11.27 -4.54
N ASN A 241 16.65 -10.83 -4.53
CA ASN A 241 15.52 -11.64 -4.05
C ASN A 241 15.22 -12.80 -5.02
N TYR A 242 15.28 -12.53 -6.32
CA TYR A 242 15.16 -13.53 -7.38
C TYR A 242 16.22 -14.62 -7.23
N ASP A 243 17.51 -14.25 -7.18
CA ASP A 243 18.62 -15.19 -7.08
C ASP A 243 18.56 -16.02 -5.79
N TYR A 244 18.23 -15.38 -4.67
CA TYR A 244 18.05 -16.05 -3.38
C TYR A 244 16.95 -17.12 -3.44
N ASN A 245 15.76 -16.76 -3.96
CA ASN A 245 14.65 -17.71 -4.05
C ASN A 245 14.91 -18.80 -5.08
N LYS A 246 15.57 -18.48 -6.21
CA LYS A 246 16.00 -19.47 -7.21
C LYS A 246 16.91 -20.51 -6.56
N ALA A 247 17.92 -20.09 -5.81
CA ALA A 247 18.83 -20.99 -5.11
C ALA A 247 18.08 -21.89 -4.10
N ILE A 248 17.18 -21.32 -3.30
CA ILE A 248 16.36 -22.10 -2.34
C ILE A 248 15.53 -23.16 -3.06
N PHE A 249 14.83 -22.79 -4.13
CA PHE A 249 13.96 -23.73 -4.83
C PHE A 249 14.74 -24.85 -5.52
N LEU A 250 15.91 -24.54 -6.09
CA LEU A 250 16.81 -25.54 -6.67
C LEU A 250 17.35 -26.50 -5.60
N MET A 251 17.79 -26.01 -4.43
CA MET A 251 18.21 -26.88 -3.32
C MET A 251 17.07 -27.78 -2.83
N GLY A 252 15.84 -27.28 -2.86
CA GLY A 252 14.64 -28.05 -2.55
C GLY A 252 14.18 -29.01 -3.65
N SER A 253 14.96 -29.20 -4.73
CA SER A 253 14.60 -30.03 -5.89
C SER A 253 13.26 -29.67 -6.54
N ASN A 254 12.84 -28.40 -6.47
CA ASN A 254 11.62 -27.95 -7.13
C ASN A 254 11.89 -27.85 -8.65
N LYS A 255 10.94 -28.31 -9.46
CA LYS A 255 10.96 -28.04 -10.91
C LYS A 255 10.56 -26.58 -11.13
N LEU A 256 11.49 -25.79 -11.63
CA LEU A 256 11.28 -24.36 -11.87
C LEU A 256 10.93 -24.09 -13.33
N ILE A 257 10.04 -23.12 -13.51
CA ILE A 257 9.72 -22.49 -14.78
C ILE A 257 10.10 -21.01 -14.64
N GLU A 258 11.07 -20.55 -15.44
CA GLU A 258 11.69 -19.24 -15.26
C GLU A 258 12.18 -18.65 -16.58
N ASN A 259 12.39 -17.33 -16.60
CA ASN A 259 12.85 -16.57 -17.77
C ASN A 259 13.80 -15.42 -17.39
N GLY A 260 14.56 -15.57 -16.31
CA GLY A 260 15.54 -14.58 -15.86
C GLY A 260 15.02 -13.46 -14.96
N PHE A 261 13.70 -13.27 -14.85
CA PHE A 261 13.11 -12.27 -13.93
C PHE A 261 11.82 -12.75 -13.24
N LEU A 262 11.22 -13.84 -13.72
CA LEU A 262 10.08 -14.52 -13.10
C LEU A 262 10.48 -15.92 -12.64
N LEU A 263 10.04 -16.32 -11.43
CA LEU A 263 10.15 -17.69 -10.93
C LEU A 263 8.75 -18.26 -10.69
N MET A 264 8.42 -19.33 -11.41
CA MET A 264 7.22 -20.12 -11.19
C MET A 264 7.60 -21.54 -10.79
N LYS A 265 6.74 -22.13 -9.95
CA LYS A 265 6.79 -23.54 -9.58
C LYS A 265 5.37 -24.03 -9.32
N GLU A 266 5.18 -25.33 -9.49
CA GLU A 266 3.95 -26.04 -9.17
C GLU A 266 3.98 -26.55 -7.71
#